data_AF-A0A0J1ACS8-F1
#
_entry.id   AF-A0A0J1ACS8-F1
#
_cell.length_a   1.000
_cell.length_b   1.000
_cell.length_c   1.000
_cell.angle_alpha   90.00
_cell.angle_beta   90.00
_cell.angle_gamma   90.00
#
_symmetry.space_group_name_H-M   'P 1'
#
loop_
_entity.id
_entity.type
_entity.pdbx_description
1 polymer ?
#
loop_
_entity_poly.entity_id
_entity_poly.type
_entity_poly.pdbx_seq_one_letter_code
_entity_poly.pdbx_strand_id
1 'polypeptide(L)'
;MYQINALNPKDEGHKARKRFGQNFLHDQRVIAKIVRSVNPRTGDNIVEIGPGLAALTSPLIGECDALTVVEGVRVIISSKLVQV
;
A
#
# COMPACT_ATOMS: atom_id res chain seq x y z
N MET A 1 9.36 10.66 -11.72
CA MET A 1 8.18 10.50 -10.84
C MET A 1 7.59 9.13 -11.11
N TYR A 2 7.71 8.17 -10.20
CA TYR A 2 7.04 6.87 -10.33
C TYR A 2 5.64 7.02 -9.73
N GLN A 3 4.59 6.86 -10.54
CA GLN A 3 3.24 6.69 -10.02
C GLN A 3 2.97 5.19 -9.92
N ILE A 4 2.75 4.70 -8.70
CA ILE A 4 2.20 3.37 -8.46
C ILE A 4 0.67 3.51 -8.44
N ASN A 5 0.00 2.80 -9.34
CA ASN A 5 -1.45 2.71 -9.33
C ASN A 5 -1.87 1.53 -8.46
N ALA A 6 -2.91 1.71 -7.65
CA ALA A 6 -3.51 0.60 -6.92
C ALA A 6 -4.02 -0.47 -7.91
N LEU A 7 -3.72 -1.73 -7.63
CA LEU A 7 -4.12 -2.85 -8.48
C LEU A 7 -5.59 -3.19 -8.26
N ASN A 8 -6.28 -3.60 -9.33
CA ASN A 8 -7.66 -4.06 -9.24
C ASN A 8 -7.66 -5.58 -8.94
N PRO A 9 -8.30 -6.04 -7.84
CA PRO A 9 -8.29 -7.46 -7.47
C PRO A 9 -8.89 -8.38 -8.54
N LYS A 10 -9.83 -7.87 -9.36
CA LYS A 10 -10.46 -8.66 -10.42
C LYS A 10 -9.54 -8.91 -11.62
N ASP A 11 -8.65 -7.97 -11.90
CA ASP A 11 -7.81 -7.99 -13.09
C ASP A 11 -6.52 -8.81 -12.85
N GLU A 12 -6.03 -8.84 -11.61
CA GLU A 12 -4.80 -9.57 -11.20
C GLU A 12 -5.05 -11.04 -10.81
N GLY A 13 -6.30 -11.52 -10.84
CA GLY A 13 -6.64 -12.85 -10.31
C GLY A 13 -6.37 -13.01 -8.81
N HIS A 14 -6.14 -11.90 -8.10
CA HIS A 14 -5.81 -11.86 -6.67
C HIS A 14 -7.06 -12.08 -5.81
N LYS A 15 -7.34 -13.36 -5.54
CA LYS A 15 -8.35 -13.74 -4.54
C LYS A 15 -7.79 -13.53 -3.14
N ALA A 16 -8.49 -12.73 -2.35
CA ALA A 16 -8.19 -12.53 -0.93
C ALA A 16 -8.20 -13.89 -0.20
N ARG A 17 -7.10 -14.23 0.47
CA ARG A 17 -7.00 -15.45 1.27
C ARG A 17 -7.60 -15.17 2.65
N LYS A 18 -8.92 -15.26 2.77
CA LYS A 18 -9.69 -14.90 3.99
C LYS A 18 -9.19 -15.58 5.27
N ARG A 19 -8.68 -16.81 5.19
CA ARG A 19 -8.06 -17.53 6.32
C ARG A 19 -6.83 -16.82 6.92
N PHE A 20 -6.20 -15.93 6.16
CA PHE A 20 -5.09 -15.08 6.60
C PHE A 20 -5.53 -13.64 6.89
N GLY A 21 -6.84 -13.38 7.02
CA GLY A 21 -7.37 -12.05 7.35
C GLY A 21 -7.27 -11.01 6.23
N GLN A 22 -6.88 -11.39 5.01
CA GLN A 22 -6.74 -10.45 3.90
C GLN A 22 -8.10 -9.85 3.50
N ASN A 23 -8.18 -8.52 3.56
CA ASN A 23 -9.31 -7.72 3.09
C ASN A 23 -8.76 -6.55 2.26
N PHE A 24 -9.07 -6.52 0.97
CA PHE A 24 -8.60 -5.44 0.09
C PHE A 24 -9.50 -4.21 0.20
N LEU A 25 -8.88 -3.06 0.49
CA LEU A 25 -9.53 -1.77 0.43
C LEU A 25 -9.80 -1.40 -1.02
N HIS A 26 -11.01 -0.93 -1.31
CA HIS A 26 -11.44 -0.49 -2.64
C HIS A 26 -12.25 0.81 -2.62
N ASP A 27 -12.77 1.21 -1.45
CA ASP A 27 -13.48 2.49 -1.28
C ASP A 27 -12.46 3.63 -1.14
N GLN A 28 -12.44 4.49 -2.15
CA GLN A 28 -11.54 5.65 -2.23
C GLN A 28 -11.78 6.68 -1.11
N ARG A 29 -13.01 6.80 -0.60
CA ARG A 29 -13.31 7.73 0.51
C ARG A 29 -12.73 7.23 1.82
N VAL A 30 -12.76 5.91 2.04
CA VAL A 30 -12.14 5.30 3.22
C VAL A 30 -10.62 5.40 3.13
N ILE A 31 -10.04 5.10 1.96
CA ILE A 31 -8.61 5.27 1.69
C ILE A 31 -8.16 6.70 1.99
N ALA A 32 -8.85 7.71 1.43
CA ALA A 32 -8.51 9.11 1.67
C ALA A 32 -8.63 9.52 3.15
N LYS A 33 -9.63 9.00 3.88
CA LYS A 33 -9.77 9.23 5.33
C LYS A 33 -8.61 8.61 6.12
N ILE A 34 -8.15 7.42 5.74
CA ILE A 34 -7.01 6.76 6.39
C ILE A 34 -5.75 7.59 6.15
N VAL A 35 -5.43 7.92 4.89
CA VAL A 35 -4.26 8.73 4.52
C VAL A 35 -4.25 10.06 5.27
N ARG A 36 -5.39 10.76 5.31
CA ARG A 36 -5.53 12.01 6.07
C ARG A 36 -5.32 11.82 7.57
N SER A 37 -5.74 10.69 8.13
CA SER A 37 -5.56 10.38 9.55
C SER A 37 -4.10 10.06 9.88
N VAL A 38 -3.38 9.42 8.96
CA VAL A 38 -1.92 9.22 9.07
C VAL A 38 -1.19 10.55 9.02
N ASN A 39 -1.64 11.49 8.17
CA ASN A 39 -1.06 12.82 8.00
C ASN A 39 0.48 12.76 7.83
N PRO A 40 0.97 12.06 6.80
CA PRO A 40 2.40 11.94 6.55
C PRO A 40 3.04 13.32 6.35
N ARG A 41 4.27 13.49 6.83
CA ARG A 41 5.07 14.71 6.66
C ARG A 41 6.43 14.36 6.08
N THR A 42 7.03 15.34 5.39
CA THR A 42 8.43 15.28 4.97
C THR A 42 9.33 14.95 6.17
N GLY A 43 10.20 13.95 5.99
CA GLY A 43 11.07 13.42 7.05
C GLY A 43 10.47 12.35 7.97
N ASP A 44 9.18 12.02 7.85
CA ASP A 44 8.59 10.92 8.62
C ASP A 44 9.10 9.56 8.13
N ASN A 45 9.40 8.66 9.07
CA ASN A 45 9.72 7.27 8.77
C ASN A 45 8.43 6.43 8.80
N ILE A 46 7.87 6.14 7.62
CA ILE A 46 6.60 5.44 7.50
C ILE A 46 6.83 3.97 7.14
N VAL A 47 6.10 3.08 7.83
CA VAL A 47 6.06 1.65 7.53
C VAL A 47 4.63 1.25 7.20
N GLU A 48 4.41 0.69 6.02
CA GLU A 48 3.17 0.02 5.63
C GLU A 48 3.32 -1.49 5.80
N ILE A 49 2.36 -2.12 6.48
CA ILE A 49 2.31 -3.56 6.67
C ILE A 49 1.15 -4.11 5.83
N GLY A 50 1.46 -5.07 4.97
CA GLY A 50 0.48 -5.70 4.09
C GLY A 50 -0.02 -4.75 2.99
N PRO A 51 0.85 -4.23 2.11
CA PRO A 51 0.44 -3.34 1.01
C PRO A 51 -0.65 -3.94 0.13
N GLY A 52 -0.66 -5.28 -0.01
CA GLY A 52 -1.60 -5.99 -0.86
C GLY A 52 -1.62 -5.42 -2.28
N LEU A 53 -2.73 -4.76 -2.64
CA LEU A 53 -2.95 -4.15 -3.95
C LEU A 53 -2.50 -2.69 -4.03
N ALA A 54 -1.64 -2.23 -3.10
CA ALA A 54 -1.13 -0.86 -3.04
C ALA A 54 -2.21 0.22 -2.87
N ALA A 55 -3.35 -0.12 -2.24
CA ALA A 55 -4.47 0.80 -2.05
C ALA A 55 -4.10 2.00 -1.15
N LEU A 56 -3.23 1.79 -0.16
CA LEU A 56 -2.69 2.86 0.69
C LEU A 56 -1.28 3.29 0.25
N THR A 57 -0.46 2.36 -0.26
CA THR A 57 0.86 2.69 -0.82
C THR A 57 0.78 3.77 -1.90
N SER A 58 -0.19 3.66 -2.82
CA SER A 58 -0.35 4.58 -3.95
C SER A 58 -0.53 6.05 -3.52
N PRO A 59 -1.47 6.40 -2.63
CA PRO A 59 -1.59 7.77 -2.15
C PRO A 59 -0.49 8.19 -1.17
N LEU A 60 0.08 7.26 -0.37
CA LEU A 60 1.10 7.63 0.62
C LEU A 60 2.44 8.03 -0.02
N ILE A 61 2.86 7.38 -1.11
CA ILE A 61 4.16 7.67 -1.74
C ILE A 61 4.25 9.08 -2.35
N GLY A 62 3.11 9.71 -2.61
CA GLY A 62 3.04 11.10 -3.08
C GLY A 62 3.23 12.13 -1.96
N GLU A 63 3.08 11.70 -0.69
CA GLU A 63 3.01 12.58 0.48
C GLU A 63 4.18 12.37 1.45
N CYS A 64 5.07 11.41 1.18
CA CYS A 64 6.25 11.12 2.01
C CYS A 64 7.51 10.95 1.17
N ASP A 65 8.68 11.22 1.78
CA ASP A 65 9.97 11.09 1.09
C ASP A 65 10.37 9.62 0.90
N ALA A 66 10.00 8.79 1.87
CA ALA A 66 10.29 7.36 1.90
C ALA A 66 9.16 6.59 2.57
N LEU A 67 8.80 5.45 1.97
CA LEU A 67 7.83 4.50 2.51
C LEU A 67 8.47 3.12 2.54
N THR A 68 8.58 2.53 3.73
CA THR A 68 9.00 1.14 3.90
C THR A 68 7.76 0.25 3.87
N VAL A 69 7.82 -0.85 3.14
CA VAL A 69 6.68 -1.74 2.96
C VAL A 69 7.07 -3.15 3.34
N VAL A 70 6.28 -3.81 4.20
CA VAL A 70 6.51 -5.17 4.68
C VAL A 70 5.31 -6.05 4.35
N GLU A 71 5.54 -7.16 3.63
CA GLU A 71 4.52 -8.16 3.33
C GLU A 71 4.90 -9.51 3.95
N GLY A 72 3.99 -10.09 4.73
CA GLY A 72 4.26 -11.28 5.56
C GLY A 72 4.16 -12.63 4.85
N VAL A 73 3.86 -12.65 3.54
CA VAL A 73 3.70 -13.91 2.78
C VAL A 73 4.19 -13.69 1.34
N ARG A 74 5.01 -14.61 0.81
CA ARG A 74 5.64 -14.57 -0.54
C ARG A 74 4.70 -13.97 -1.63
N VAL A 75 5.21 -12.93 -2.33
CA VAL A 75 4.84 -12.38 -3.68
C VAL A 75 3.70 -11.31 -3.65
N ILE A 76 3.75 -10.09 -4.22
CA ILE A 76 4.52 -9.41 -5.31
C ILE A 76 5.05 -8.03 -4.84
N ILE A 77 6.26 -7.62 -5.25
CA ILE A 77 6.82 -6.27 -5.08
C ILE A 77 6.92 -5.57 -6.44
N SER A 78 6.46 -4.32 -6.54
CA SER A 78 7.01 -3.28 -7.42
C SER A 78 6.45 -1.92 -6.91
N SER A 79 7.21 -0.90 -6.53
CA SER A 79 8.49 -0.39 -7.02
C SER A 79 9.13 0.54 -5.98
N LYS A 80 10.48 0.60 -5.98
CA LYS A 80 11.40 1.20 -4.99
C LYS A 80 11.26 0.69 -3.54
N LEU A 81 11.86 -0.49 -3.41
CA LEU A 81 12.27 -1.20 -2.22
C LEU A 81 13.58 -0.58 -1.69
N VAL A 82 13.60 -0.03 -0.48
CA VAL A 82 14.87 0.08 0.28
C VAL A 82 15.04 -1.27 0.98
N GLN A 83 15.94 -2.11 0.46
CA GLN A 83 16.49 -3.23 1.24
C GLN A 83 17.57 -2.65 2.16
N VAL A 84 17.58 -3.10 3.42
CA VAL A 84 18.84 -3.23 4.16
C VAL A 84 19.74 -4.23 3.45
#